data_AF-A0A6I1NYP7-F1
#
_entry.id   AF-A0A6I1NYP7-F1
#
_cell.length_a   1.000
_cell.length_b   1.000
_cell.length_c   1.000
_cell.angle_alpha   90.00
_cell.angle_beta   90.00
_cell.angle_gamma   90.00
#
_symmetry.space_group_name_H-M   'P 1'
#
loop_
_entity.id
_entity.type
_entity.pdbx_description
1 polymer ?
#
loop_
_entity_poly.entity_id
_entity_poly.type
_entity_poly.pdbx_seq_one_letter_code
_entity_poly.pdbx_strand_id
1 'polypeptide(L)'
;MNETFRQHLVIAKGYFSKKLPYWCSDFSRPTDQQFGEFLRSNGYRVQYLVLELWDQVYIPLDCNFEVVEETARVRARLRDEGVHEDDLPILIQPEQR
;
A
#
# COMPACT_ATOMS: atom_id res chain seq x y z
N MET A 1 -16.72 -11.61 4.05
CA MET A 1 -15.76 -11.19 2.99
C MET A 1 -16.13 -9.85 2.36
N ASN A 2 -17.39 -9.64 1.93
CA ASN A 2 -17.76 -8.40 1.22
C ASN A 2 -17.70 -7.10 2.05
N GLU A 3 -17.97 -7.14 3.36
CA GLU A 3 -18.00 -5.91 4.16
C GLU A 3 -16.59 -5.34 4.42
N THR A 4 -15.65 -6.20 4.82
CA THR A 4 -14.23 -5.83 4.99
C THR A 4 -13.65 -5.27 3.70
N PHE A 5 -13.86 -5.93 2.56
CA PHE A 5 -13.38 -5.42 1.26
C PHE A 5 -13.99 -4.06 0.92
N ARG A 6 -15.27 -3.82 1.25
CA ARG A 6 -15.90 -2.50 1.05
C ARG A 6 -15.33 -1.43 1.97
N GLN A 7 -15.03 -1.76 3.22
CA GLN A 7 -14.39 -0.83 4.16
C GLN A 7 -12.99 -0.44 3.65
N HIS A 8 -12.17 -1.41 3.29
CA HIS A 8 -10.84 -1.17 2.74
C HIS A 8 -10.87 -0.46 1.39
N LEU A 9 -11.90 -0.68 0.55
CA LEU A 9 -12.09 0.07 -0.68
C LEU A 9 -12.27 1.58 -0.41
N VAL A 10 -13.01 1.95 0.63
CA VAL A 10 -13.21 3.36 1.01
C VAL A 10 -11.87 3.98 1.45
N ILE A 11 -11.07 3.24 2.23
CA ILE A 11 -9.75 3.68 2.67
C ILE A 11 -8.80 3.85 1.47
N ALA A 12 -8.69 2.80 0.64
CA ALA A 12 -7.84 2.78 -0.54
C ALA A 12 -8.20 3.92 -1.51
N LYS A 13 -9.50 4.20 -1.71
CA LYS A 13 -9.97 5.36 -2.50
C LYS A 13 -9.40 6.68 -1.98
N GLY A 14 -9.32 6.85 -0.65
CA GLY A 14 -8.72 8.03 -0.04
C GLY A 14 -7.26 8.24 -0.45
N TYR A 15 -6.45 7.17 -0.42
CA TYR A 15 -5.06 7.19 -0.87
C TYR A 15 -4.94 7.41 -2.38
N PHE A 16 -5.70 6.66 -3.18
CA PHE A 16 -5.62 6.72 -4.64
C PHE A 16 -6.06 8.07 -5.20
N SER A 17 -7.02 8.76 -4.57
CA SER A 17 -7.40 10.13 -4.96
C SER A 17 -6.26 11.14 -4.85
N LYS A 18 -5.23 10.82 -4.06
CA LYS A 18 -4.02 11.63 -3.86
C LYS A 18 -2.79 11.03 -4.56
N LYS A 19 -2.96 10.00 -5.39
CA LYS A 19 -1.88 9.26 -6.06
C LYS A 19 -0.89 8.61 -5.08
N LEU A 20 -1.39 8.21 -3.91
CA LEU A 20 -0.60 7.56 -2.87
C LEU A 20 -0.82 6.04 -2.88
N PRO A 21 0.19 5.25 -2.49
CA PRO A 21 0.01 3.82 -2.29
C PRO A 21 -0.85 3.56 -1.05
N TYR A 22 -1.48 2.39 -1.01
CA TYR A 22 -2.20 1.90 0.16
C TYR A 22 -1.45 0.71 0.79
N TRP A 23 -0.80 0.94 1.92
CA TRP A 23 -0.16 -0.09 2.75
C TRP A 23 -1.22 -0.76 3.64
N CYS A 24 -1.30 -2.09 3.61
CA CYS A 24 -2.37 -2.81 4.31
C CYS A 24 -2.00 -4.27 4.57
N SER A 25 -1.76 -4.61 5.84
CA SER A 25 -1.43 -5.95 6.32
C SER A 25 -2.63 -6.77 6.81
N ASP A 26 -3.85 -6.23 6.74
CA ASP A 26 -5.05 -6.84 7.33
C ASP A 26 -5.50 -8.13 6.63
N PHE A 27 -4.95 -8.42 5.45
CA PHE A 27 -5.27 -9.61 4.67
C PHE A 27 -4.10 -10.59 4.66
N SER A 28 -4.37 -11.84 5.02
CA SER A 28 -3.43 -12.95 4.81
C SER A 28 -3.57 -13.51 3.40
N ARG A 29 -2.53 -14.20 2.90
CA ARG A 29 -2.61 -14.93 1.64
C ARG A 29 -3.68 -16.03 1.70
N PRO A 30 -4.54 -16.18 0.68
CA PRO A 30 -4.56 -15.47 -0.62
C PRO A 30 -5.50 -14.25 -0.68
N THR A 31 -6.09 -13.85 0.45
CA THR A 31 -7.09 -12.77 0.53
C THR A 31 -6.51 -11.40 0.17
N ASP A 32 -5.22 -11.19 0.41
CA ASP A 32 -4.45 -10.03 -0.04
C ASP A 32 -4.54 -9.83 -1.57
N GLN A 33 -4.26 -10.88 -2.34
CA GLN A 33 -4.33 -10.86 -3.80
C GLN A 33 -5.77 -10.65 -4.29
N GLN A 34 -6.74 -11.31 -3.64
CA GLN A 34 -8.16 -11.15 -3.95
C GLN A 34 -8.64 -9.72 -3.72
N PHE A 35 -8.11 -9.02 -2.70
CA PHE A 35 -8.43 -7.61 -2.50
C PHE A 35 -7.85 -6.75 -3.64
N GLY A 36 -6.65 -7.06 -4.13
CA GLY A 36 -6.08 -6.43 -5.32
C GLY A 36 -6.95 -6.61 -6.57
N GLU A 37 -7.48 -7.81 -6.79
CA GLU A 37 -8.44 -8.09 -7.88
C GLU A 37 -9.76 -7.34 -7.69
N PHE A 38 -10.25 -7.26 -6.45
CA PHE A 38 -11.45 -6.52 -6.10
C PHE A 38 -11.29 -5.02 -6.39
N LEU A 39 -10.15 -4.41 -6.04
CA LEU A 39 -9.85 -3.02 -6.38
C LEU A 39 -9.89 -2.78 -7.90
N ARG A 40 -9.29 -3.69 -8.69
CA ARG A 40 -9.32 -3.61 -10.16
C ARG A 40 -10.72 -3.73 -10.72
N SER A 41 -11.53 -4.63 -10.16
CA SER A 41 -12.93 -4.83 -10.56
C SER A 41 -13.82 -3.63 -10.24
N ASN A 42 -13.40 -2.78 -9.29
CA ASN A 42 -14.03 -1.50 -8.95
C ASN A 42 -13.45 -0.30 -9.72
N GLY A 43 -12.68 -0.53 -10.78
CA GLY A 43 -12.21 0.50 -11.70
C GLY A 43 -10.86 1.14 -11.33
N TYR A 44 -10.18 0.66 -10.28
CA TYR A 44 -8.87 1.18 -9.90
C TYR A 44 -7.75 0.46 -10.64
N ARG A 45 -6.86 1.21 -11.29
CA ARG A 45 -5.66 0.66 -11.93
C ARG A 45 -4.55 0.53 -10.90
N VAL A 46 -4.48 -0.63 -10.24
CA VAL A 46 -3.53 -0.89 -9.15
C VAL A 46 -2.65 -2.10 -9.39
N GLN A 47 -1.40 -2.01 -8.96
CA GLN A 47 -0.46 -3.11 -8.82
C GLN A 47 -0.40 -3.52 -7.34
N TYR A 48 -0.47 -4.83 -7.07
CA TYR A 48 -0.29 -5.37 -5.73
C TYR A 48 1.11 -5.95 -5.61
N LEU A 49 1.82 -5.63 -4.54
CA LEU A 49 3.15 -6.16 -4.23
C LEU A 49 3.30 -6.44 -2.74
N VAL A 50 4.27 -7.32 -2.43
CA VAL A 50 4.80 -7.49 -1.09
C VAL A 50 6.27 -7.10 -1.14
N LEU A 51 6.63 -6.04 -0.42
CA LEU A 51 7.98 -5.49 -0.33
C LEU A 51 8.60 -5.81 1.04
N GLU A 52 9.93 -5.82 1.14
CA GLU A 52 10.65 -6.07 2.39
C GLU A 52 10.08 -7.28 3.19
N LEU A 53 9.87 -8.40 2.46
CA LEU A 53 9.34 -9.70 2.91
C LEU A 53 7.86 -9.74 3.32
N TRP A 54 7.34 -8.71 3.97
CA TRP A 54 6.02 -8.77 4.61
C TRP A 54 5.14 -7.54 4.37
N ASP A 55 5.67 -6.45 3.80
CA ASP A 55 4.97 -5.19 3.67
C ASP A 55 4.09 -5.18 2.43
N GLN A 56 2.79 -5.38 2.64
CA GLN A 56 1.78 -5.48 1.58
C GLN A 56 1.34 -4.09 1.12
N VAL A 57 1.37 -3.86 -0.19
CA VAL A 57 1.03 -2.55 -0.77
C VAL A 57 0.25 -2.66 -2.07
N TYR A 58 -0.77 -1.79 -2.19
CA TYR A 58 -1.56 -1.58 -3.41
C TYR A 58 -1.19 -0.22 -4.00
N ILE A 59 -0.53 -0.23 -5.15
CA ILE A 59 0.09 0.94 -5.78
C ILE A 59 -0.78 1.37 -6.98
N PRO A 60 -1.36 2.58 -7.00
CA PRO A 60 -2.06 3.06 -8.18
C PRO A 60 -1.06 3.40 -9.28
N LEU A 61 -1.44 3.21 -10.55
CA LEU A 61 -0.54 3.35 -11.70
C LEU A 61 0.10 4.74 -11.85
N ASP A 62 -0.54 5.77 -11.31
CA ASP A 62 -0.06 7.15 -11.31
C ASP A 62 0.79 7.53 -10.09
N CYS A 63 1.08 6.55 -9.21
CA CYS A 63 2.08 6.67 -8.15
C CYS A 63 3.47 6.29 -8.67
N ASN A 64 4.50 7.02 -8.26
CA ASN A 64 5.87 6.71 -8.66
C ASN A 64 6.37 5.44 -7.95
N PHE A 65 6.53 4.37 -8.72
CA PHE A 65 6.94 3.05 -8.23
C PHE A 65 8.30 3.06 -7.51
N GLU A 66 9.31 3.75 -8.06
CA GLU A 66 10.65 3.80 -7.47
C GLU A 66 10.62 4.43 -6.07
N VAL A 67 9.81 5.48 -5.89
CA VAL A 67 9.62 6.13 -4.59
C VAL A 67 8.87 5.22 -3.61
N VAL A 68 7.96 4.36 -4.08
CA VAL A 68 7.31 3.35 -3.23
C VAL A 68 8.32 2.30 -2.76
N GLU A 69 9.24 1.85 -3.62
CA GLU A 69 10.30 0.92 -3.22
C GLU A 69 11.25 1.54 -2.20
N GLU A 70 11.66 2.79 -2.39
CA GLU A 70 12.46 3.52 -1.40
C GLU A 70 11.69 3.70 -0.08
N THR A 71 10.39 4.00 -0.16
CA THR A 71 9.52 4.09 1.01
C THR A 71 9.46 2.75 1.75
N ALA A 72 9.39 1.62 1.05
CA ALA A 72 9.40 0.29 1.66
C ALA A 72 10.66 0.06 2.51
N ARG A 73 11.83 0.42 1.97
CA ARG A 73 13.11 0.32 2.70
C ARG A 73 13.15 1.19 3.94
N VAL A 74 12.62 2.42 3.85
CA VAL A 74 12.51 3.32 5.00
C VAL A 74 11.53 2.75 6.04
N ARG A 75 10.37 2.24 5.62
CA ARG A 75 9.38 1.57 6.48
C ARG A 75 10.01 0.39 7.22
N ALA A 76 10.76 -0.48 6.53
CA ALA A 76 11.45 -1.60 7.13
C ALA A 76 12.48 -1.16 8.17
N ARG A 77 13.33 -0.18 7.85
CA ARG A 77 14.31 0.36 8.82
C ARG A 77 13.63 0.93 10.07
N LEU A 78 12.58 1.74 9.90
CA LEU A 78 11.86 2.33 11.03
C LEU A 78 11.15 1.27 11.87
N ARG A 79 10.63 0.21 11.24
CA ARG A 79 10.06 -0.94 11.95
C ARG A 79 11.11 -1.67 12.78
N ASP A 80 12.32 -1.87 12.25
CA ASP A 80 13.45 -2.46 13.00
C ASP A 80 13.89 -1.56 14.17
N GLU A 81 13.71 -0.24 14.05
CA GLU A 81 13.93 0.74 15.12
C GLU A 81 12.77 0.79 16.15
N GLY A 82 11.68 0.02 15.92
CA GLY A 82 10.54 -0.08 16.84
C GLY A 82 9.41 0.93 16.60
N VAL A 83 9.41 1.63 15.46
CA VAL A 83 8.32 2.55 15.08
C VAL A 83 7.04 1.76 14.77
N HIS A 84 5.91 2.25 15.28
CA HIS A 84 4.61 1.62 15.07
C HIS A 84 4.11 1.81 13.62
N GLU A 85 3.33 0.86 13.10
CA GLU A 85 2.83 0.90 11.70
C GLU A 85 2.10 2.19 11.33
N ASP A 86 1.33 2.75 12.27
CA ASP A 86 0.58 4.00 12.07
C ASP A 86 1.48 5.24 11.90
N ASP A 87 2.73 5.17 12.38
CA ASP A 87 3.72 6.25 12.29
C ASP A 87 4.66 6.08 11.09
N LEU A 88 4.58 4.95 10.38
CA LEU A 88 5.40 4.68 9.22
C LEU A 88 4.98 5.53 8.01
N PRO A 89 5.93 5.97 7.16
CA PRO A 89 5.61 6.81 6.03
C PRO A 89 4.75 6.09 4.99
N ILE A 90 3.79 6.81 4.42
CA ILE A 90 2.97 6.35 3.29
C ILE A 90 3.75 6.44 1.98
N LEU A 91 4.44 7.55 1.77
CA LEU A 91 5.31 7.79 0.62
C LEU A 91 6.33 8.85 1.03
N ILE A 92 7.62 8.57 0.87
CA ILE A 92 8.65 9.60 1.10
C ILE A 92 8.61 10.66 0.00
N GLN A 93 9.05 11.88 0.31
CA GLN A 93 9.28 12.87 -0.74
C GLN A 93 10.61 12.54 -1.42
N PRO A 94 10.68 12.54 -2.77
CA PRO A 94 11.96 12.42 -3.44
C PRO A 94 12.83 13.59 -2.99
N GLU A 95 14.03 13.30 -2.46
CA GLU A 95 15.00 14.35 -2.18
C GLU A 95 15.23 15.13 -3.47
N GLN A 96 15.05 16.45 -3.43
CA GLN A 96 15.49 17.32 -4.53
C GLN A 96 17.02 17.25 -4.57
N ARG A 97 17.55 16.31 -5.36
CA ARG A 97 18.96 16.27 -5.73
C ARG A 97 19.31 17.40 -6.68
#